data_AF-A0A9Q0TRG4-F1
#
_entry.id   AF-A0A9Q0TRG4-F1
#
_cell.length_a   1.000
_cell.length_b   1.000
_cell.length_c   1.000
_cell.angle_alpha   90.00
_cell.angle_beta   90.00
_cell.angle_gamma   90.00
#
_symmetry.space_group_name_H-M   'P 1'
#
loop_
_entity.id
_entity.type
_entity.pdbx_description
1 polymer ?
#
loop_
_entity_poly.entity_id
_entity_poly.type
_entity_poly.pdbx_seq_one_letter_code
_entity_poly.pdbx_strand_id
1 'polypeptide(L)'
;MFVGPANAGFNNTVLADKDFKNTPAGDVVDKLIDEWKFQTKEIKADGKGSIEIPLFHGDYNITVKDPVSSSLTAFSYKMTKDVTRDTVHLRINA
;
A
#
# COMPACT_ATOMS: atom_id res chain seq x y z
N MET A 1 -6.53 3.26 -23.49
CA MET A 1 -7.24 2.05 -23.96
C MET A 1 -7.39 1.16 -22.74
N PHE A 2 -8.62 0.94 -22.26
CA PHE A 2 -8.85 0.06 -21.13
C PHE A 2 -8.89 -1.38 -21.62
N VAL A 3 -8.37 -2.28 -20.80
CA VAL A 3 -8.15 -3.69 -21.09
C VAL A 3 -9.15 -4.48 -20.27
N GLY A 4 -9.75 -5.53 -20.83
CA GLY A 4 -10.79 -6.31 -20.16
C GLY A 4 -10.82 -7.77 -20.59
N PRO A 5 -11.70 -8.58 -19.99
CA PRO A 5 -11.72 -10.02 -20.22
C PRO A 5 -12.37 -10.36 -21.56
N ALA A 6 -12.03 -11.53 -22.15
CA ALA A 6 -12.45 -11.89 -23.50
C ALA A 6 -13.99 -11.98 -23.65
N ASN A 7 -14.68 -12.37 -22.59
CA ASN A 7 -16.14 -12.41 -22.50
C ASN A 7 -16.80 -11.02 -22.57
N ALA A 8 -16.05 -9.93 -22.31
CA ALA A 8 -16.51 -8.56 -22.48
C ALA A 8 -16.18 -7.99 -23.88
N GLY A 9 -15.74 -8.83 -24.83
CA GLY A 9 -15.51 -8.45 -26.23
C GLY A 9 -14.15 -7.81 -26.52
N PHE A 10 -13.21 -7.87 -25.58
CA PHE A 10 -11.83 -7.41 -25.79
C PHE A 10 -11.06 -8.44 -26.62
N ASN A 11 -10.77 -8.09 -27.88
CA ASN A 11 -10.08 -8.98 -28.83
C ASN A 11 -8.55 -8.81 -28.86
N ASN A 12 -8.04 -7.67 -28.37
CA ASN A 12 -6.61 -7.37 -28.25
C ASN A 12 -6.31 -7.00 -26.80
N THR A 13 -5.18 -7.48 -26.27
CA THR A 13 -4.79 -7.36 -24.85
C THR A 13 -5.90 -7.87 -23.94
N VAL A 14 -5.92 -9.17 -23.65
CA VAL A 14 -6.91 -9.73 -22.71
C VAL A 14 -6.17 -10.02 -21.41
N LEU A 15 -6.59 -9.46 -20.28
CA LEU A 15 -5.97 -9.76 -18.97
C LEU A 15 -6.42 -11.11 -18.42
N ALA A 16 -7.65 -11.51 -18.72
CA ALA A 16 -8.19 -12.82 -18.34
C ALA A 16 -8.94 -13.49 -19.50
N ASP A 17 -8.76 -14.79 -19.67
CA ASP A 17 -9.42 -15.58 -20.71
C ASP A 17 -10.94 -15.72 -20.48
N LYS A 18 -11.62 -16.51 -21.33
CA LYS A 18 -13.08 -16.71 -21.24
C LYS A 18 -13.51 -17.46 -19.98
N ASP A 19 -12.60 -18.20 -19.36
CA ASP A 19 -12.80 -18.93 -18.12
C ASP A 19 -12.32 -18.13 -16.89
N PHE A 20 -12.07 -16.82 -17.07
CA PHE A 20 -11.57 -15.90 -16.05
C PHE A 20 -10.19 -16.28 -15.48
N LYS A 21 -9.38 -17.03 -16.23
CA LYS A 21 -7.98 -17.29 -15.84
C LYS A 21 -7.08 -16.19 -16.36
N ASN A 22 -6.07 -15.86 -15.57
CA ASN A 22 -5.11 -14.83 -15.94
C ASN A 22 -4.35 -15.23 -17.21
N THR A 23 -4.13 -14.27 -18.10
CA THR A 23 -3.24 -14.44 -19.25
C THR A 23 -1.82 -13.98 -18.88
N PRO A 24 -0.80 -14.24 -19.71
CA PRO A 24 0.54 -13.70 -19.49
C PRO A 24 0.59 -12.17 -19.39
N ALA A 25 -0.35 -11.47 -20.06
CA ALA A 25 -0.46 -10.02 -19.93
C ALA A 25 -1.13 -9.60 -18.61
N GLY A 26 -2.13 -10.37 -18.16
CA GLY A 26 -2.72 -10.25 -16.82
C GLY A 26 -1.70 -10.44 -15.72
N ASP A 27 -0.83 -11.46 -15.83
CA ASP A 27 0.20 -11.76 -14.83
C ASP A 27 1.20 -10.59 -14.66
N VAL A 28 1.54 -9.92 -15.76
CA VAL A 28 2.40 -8.72 -15.71
C VAL A 28 1.69 -7.58 -14.98
N VAL A 29 0.41 -7.35 -15.25
CA VAL A 29 -0.36 -6.30 -14.58
C VAL A 29 -0.54 -6.60 -13.09
N ASP A 30 -0.86 -7.85 -12.73
CA ASP A 30 -1.00 -8.27 -11.34
C ASP A 30 0.31 -8.09 -10.57
N LYS A 31 1.44 -8.41 -11.19
CA LYS A 31 2.76 -8.19 -10.59
C LYS A 31 3.03 -6.71 -10.33
N LEU A 32 2.71 -5.83 -11.28
CA LEU A 32 2.85 -4.38 -11.09
C LEU A 32 1.94 -3.86 -9.97
N ILE A 33 0.71 -4.38 -9.89
CA ILE A 33 -0.22 -4.03 -8.81
C ILE A 33 0.33 -4.50 -7.45
N ASP A 34 0.92 -5.68 -7.37
CA ASP A 34 1.54 -6.17 -6.13
C ASP A 34 2.78 -5.36 -5.75
N GLU A 35 3.60 -4.94 -6.72
CA GLU A 35 4.75 -4.06 -6.49
C GLU A 35 4.35 -2.67 -5.97
N TRP A 36 3.20 -2.13 -6.41
CA TRP A 36 2.71 -0.82 -5.98
C TRP A 36 1.86 -0.89 -4.71
N LYS A 37 1.43 -2.08 -4.29
CA LYS A 37 0.81 -2.26 -2.98
C LYS A 37 1.87 -2.13 -1.90
N PHE A 38 1.65 -1.18 -0.99
CA PHE A 38 2.50 -1.07 0.18
C PHE A 38 2.31 -2.30 1.07
N GLN A 39 3.27 -3.21 1.06
CA GLN A 39 3.28 -4.41 1.90
C GLN A 39 3.79 -4.06 3.31
N THR A 40 2.89 -3.63 4.19
CA THR A 40 3.27 -3.36 5.59
C THR A 40 3.50 -4.68 6.33
N LYS A 41 4.76 -4.97 6.67
CA LYS A 41 5.14 -5.91 7.74
C LYS A 41 5.78 -5.08 8.85
N GLU A 42 5.34 -5.30 10.08
CA GLU A 42 5.68 -4.55 11.30
C GLU A 42 7.06 -3.88 11.31
N ILE A 43 7.08 -2.56 11.56
CA ILE A 43 8.30 -1.75 11.53
C ILE A 43 8.58 -1.30 12.95
N LYS A 44 9.79 -1.59 13.44
CA LYS A 44 10.23 -1.23 14.78
C LYS A 44 10.93 0.13 14.75
N ALA A 45 10.56 1.01 15.67
CA ALA A 45 11.24 2.29 15.85
C ALA A 45 12.69 2.11 16.29
N ASP A 46 13.53 3.06 15.90
CA ASP A 46 14.92 3.12 16.34
C ASP A 46 15.03 3.45 17.84
N GLY A 47 16.26 3.47 18.37
CA GLY A 47 16.50 3.80 19.79
C GLY A 47 16.07 5.21 20.22
N LYS A 48 15.68 6.07 19.26
CA LYS A 48 15.15 7.42 19.49
C LYS A 48 13.64 7.50 19.30
N GLY A 49 12.97 6.37 19.01
CA GLY A 49 11.53 6.32 18.78
C GLY A 49 11.12 6.85 17.39
N SER A 50 12.04 6.94 16.43
CA SER A 50 11.79 7.43 15.08
C SER A 50 11.79 6.30 14.06
N ILE A 51 11.01 6.47 12.99
CA ILE A 51 10.92 5.55 11.86
C ILE A 51 10.88 6.39 10.58
N GLU A 52 11.68 6.00 9.59
CA GLU A 52 11.65 6.59 8.24
C GLU A 52 11.32 5.50 7.23
N ILE A 53 10.24 5.71 6.46
CA ILE A 53 9.73 4.72 5.49
C ILE A 53 9.34 5.45 4.21
N PRO A 54 9.74 4.95 3.04
CA PRO A 54 9.20 5.43 1.77
C PRO A 54 7.75 4.97 1.61
N LEU A 55 6.82 5.91 1.61
CA LEU A 55 5.40 5.67 1.35
C LEU A 55 5.01 6.23 -0.03
N PHE A 56 4.11 5.52 -0.72
CA PHE A 56 3.45 6.05 -1.90
C PHE A 56 2.39 7.10 -1.51
N HIS A 57 1.80 7.78 -2.49
CA HIS A 57 0.64 8.62 -2.21
C HIS A 57 -0.58 7.77 -1.90
N GLY A 58 -1.32 8.14 -0.88
CA GLY A 58 -2.49 7.38 -0.46
C GLY A 58 -2.95 7.73 0.95
N ASP A 59 -4.03 7.09 1.34
CA ASP A 59 -4.59 7.16 2.68
C ASP A 59 -4.12 5.93 3.48
N TYR A 60 -3.45 6.16 4.59
CA TYR A 60 -2.83 5.16 5.44
C TYR A 60 -3.50 5.15 6.82
N ASN A 61 -3.73 3.97 7.37
CA ASN A 61 -4.07 3.80 8.77
C ASN A 61 -2.85 3.28 9.51
N ILE A 62 -2.24 4.12 10.33
CA ILE A 62 -1.01 3.80 11.05
C ILE A 62 -1.40 3.36 12.46
N THR A 63 -0.94 2.19 12.87
CA THR A 63 -1.11 1.67 14.23
C THR A 63 0.24 1.56 14.91
N VAL A 64 0.41 2.28 16.01
CA VAL A 64 1.61 2.27 16.83
C VAL A 64 1.33 1.45 18.08
N LYS A 65 2.20 0.47 18.36
CA LYS A 65 2.16 -0.34 19.56
C LYS A 65 3.28 0.11 20.50
N ASP A 66 2.93 0.54 21.70
CA ASP A 66 3.91 0.80 22.74
C ASP A 66 4.40 -0.55 23.31
N PRO A 67 5.71 -0.87 23.24
CA PRO A 67 6.25 -2.10 23.80
C PRO A 67 6.15 -2.17 25.33
N VAL A 68 6.05 -1.04 26.04
CA VAL A 68 6.04 -0.99 27.51
C VAL A 68 4.62 -1.10 28.07
N SER A 69 3.70 -0.25 27.62
CA SER A 69 2.31 -0.26 28.10
C SER A 69 1.40 -1.24 27.36
N SER A 70 1.88 -1.86 26.26
CA SER A 70 1.06 -2.64 25.32
C SER A 70 -0.15 -1.87 24.76
N SER A 71 -0.15 -0.55 24.87
CA SER A 71 -1.18 0.31 24.31
C SER A 71 -1.05 0.38 22.79
N LEU A 72 -2.20 0.49 22.12
CA LEU A 72 -2.30 0.65 20.67
C LEU A 72 -2.91 2.01 20.37
N THR A 73 -2.19 2.81 19.59
CA THR A 73 -2.69 4.10 19.08
C THR A 73 -2.82 3.99 17.57
N ALA A 74 -4.03 4.23 17.05
CA ALA A 74 -4.29 4.22 15.61
C ALA A 74 -4.67 5.62 15.13
N PHE A 75 -4.16 6.01 13.96
CA PHE A 75 -4.52 7.27 13.33
C PHE A 75 -4.44 7.17 11.81
N SER A 76 -5.29 7.94 11.14
CA SER A 76 -5.29 8.04 9.69
C SER A 76 -4.36 9.16 9.23
N TYR A 77 -3.54 8.87 8.22
CA TYR A 77 -2.62 9.81 7.62
C TYR A 77 -2.75 9.77 6.10
N LYS A 78 -2.76 10.93 5.45
CA LYS A 78 -2.90 11.05 4.01
C LYS A 78 -1.63 11.63 3.40
N MET A 79 -0.95 10.84 2.58
CA MET A 79 0.27 11.24 1.88
C MET A 79 -0.07 11.83 0.50
N THR A 80 0.29 13.09 0.26
CA THR A 80 0.03 13.82 -0.99
C THR A 80 1.31 14.35 -1.65
N LYS A 81 1.24 14.67 -2.95
CA LYS A 81 2.40 15.06 -3.79
C LYS A 81 3.16 16.31 -3.32
N ASP A 82 2.48 17.24 -2.67
CA ASP A 82 3.09 18.51 -2.22
C ASP A 82 4.09 18.33 -1.08
N VAL A 83 4.18 17.13 -0.49
CA VAL A 83 5.01 16.88 0.68
C VAL A 83 6.11 15.89 0.33
N THR A 84 7.28 16.42 -0.06
CA THR A 84 8.47 15.62 -0.40
C THR A 84 9.14 15.01 0.84
N ARG A 85 8.93 15.59 2.03
CA ARG A 85 9.35 15.07 3.34
C ARG A 85 8.36 15.56 4.40
N ASP A 86 7.47 14.69 4.86
CA ASP A 86 6.61 15.01 6.01
C ASP A 86 7.15 14.37 7.28
N THR A 87 7.00 15.07 8.40
CA THR A 87 7.32 14.52 9.72
C THR A 87 6.06 14.55 10.57
N VAL A 88 5.50 13.37 10.84
CA VAL A 88 4.34 13.25 11.70
C VAL A 88 4.82 13.14 13.15
N HIS A 89 4.59 14.18 13.94
CA HIS A 89 4.85 14.16 15.38
C HIS A 89 3.71 13.45 16.11
N LEU A 90 4.01 12.28 16.67
CA LEU A 90 3.06 11.51 17.46
C LEU A 90 3.34 11.73 18.95
N ARG A 91 2.34 12.25 19.66
CA ARG A 91 2.37 12.33 21.11
C ARG A 91 1.48 11.24 21.69
N ILE A 92 2.09 10.20 22.23
CA ILE A 92 1.39 9.14 22.95
C ILE A 92 1.34 9.56 24.42
N ASN A 93 0.14 9.77 24.94
CA ASN A 93 -0.05 10.01 26.37
C ASN A 93 -0.17 8.66 27.06
N ALA A 94 0.69 8.39 28.03
CA ALA A 94 0.67 7.22 28.90
C ALA A 94 -0.01 7.55 30.23
#